data_AF-X8CQ95-F1
#
_entry.id   AF-X8CQ95-F1
#
_cell.length_a   1.000
_cell.length_b   1.000
_cell.length_c   1.000
_cell.angle_alpha   90.00
_cell.angle_beta   90.00
_cell.angle_gamma   90.00
#
_symmetry.space_group_name_H-M   'P 1'
#
loop_
_entity.id
_entity.type
_entity.pdbx_description
1 polymer ?
#
loop_
_entity_poly.entity_id
_entity_poly.type
_entity_poly.pdbx_seq_one_letter_code
_entity_poly.pdbx_strand_id
1 'polypeptide(L)'
;MRPLTGQIEQTFLRRIRSLPDHTQRLLTTAAAEPVGDAALLLRAAEHLGLPPDAAADAEAAGLIDVGTRVRFRHPLVRSAAYRTADLIERRRIHRALAEATDRRSDPDRRAWHLAIAAHGPDESVAAALERSADRAQARAASPPRPPSWNGRPN
;
A
#
# COMPACT_ATOMS: atom_id res chain seq x y z
N MET A 1 -23.57 -7.50 -3.23
CA MET A 1 -22.56 -7.89 -2.22
C MET A 1 -21.18 -7.47 -2.72
N ARG A 2 -20.41 -6.71 -1.94
CA ARG A 2 -18.98 -6.47 -2.25
C ARG A 2 -18.20 -7.75 -1.89
N PRO A 3 -17.17 -8.14 -2.68
CA PRO A 3 -16.34 -9.30 -2.34
C PRO A 3 -15.68 -9.10 -0.97
N LEU A 4 -15.55 -10.20 -0.21
CA LEU A 4 -15.05 -10.23 1.17
C LEU A 4 -13.72 -9.49 1.34
N THR A 5 -12.81 -9.65 0.37
CA THR A 5 -11.52 -8.95 0.31
C THR A 5 -11.67 -7.43 0.37
N GLY A 6 -12.65 -6.87 -0.36
CA GLY A 6 -12.91 -5.43 -0.38
C GLY A 6 -13.52 -4.91 0.93
N GLN A 7 -14.17 -5.76 1.73
CA GLN A 7 -14.69 -5.40 3.05
C GLN A 7 -13.58 -5.40 4.12
N ILE A 8 -12.68 -6.39 4.07
CA ILE A 8 -11.50 -6.46 4.94
C ILE A 8 -10.59 -5.26 4.68
N GLU A 9 -10.34 -4.94 3.41
CA GLU A 9 -9.50 -3.81 3.03
C GLU A 9 -10.10 -2.45 3.45
N GLN A 10 -11.42 -2.27 3.33
CA GLN A 10 -12.10 -1.09 3.86
C GLN A 10 -12.00 -0.97 5.38
N THR A 11 -11.94 -2.10 6.08
CA THR A 11 -11.75 -2.11 7.54
C THR A 11 -10.36 -1.64 7.91
N PHE A 12 -9.32 -2.09 7.20
CA PHE A 12 -7.97 -1.56 7.37
C PHE A 12 -7.87 -0.08 6.99
N LEU A 13 -8.50 0.35 5.90
CA LEU A 13 -8.54 1.77 5.52
C LEU A 13 -9.14 2.65 6.62
N ARG A 14 -10.27 2.22 7.24
CA ARG A 14 -10.86 2.97 8.37
C ARG A 14 -9.94 3.01 9.58
N ARG A 15 -9.30 1.88 9.91
CA ARG A 15 -8.37 1.78 11.04
C ARG A 15 -7.12 2.65 10.84
N ILE A 16 -6.60 2.73 9.62
CA ILE A 16 -5.47 3.61 9.29
C ILE A 16 -5.91 5.07 9.41
N ARG A 17 -7.06 5.44 8.85
CA ARG A 17 -7.59 6.83 8.90
C ARG A 17 -7.94 7.33 10.30
N SER A 18 -8.11 6.44 11.28
CA SER A 18 -8.31 6.83 12.68
C SER A 18 -7.01 7.11 13.44
N LEU A 19 -5.84 6.83 12.84
CA LEU A 19 -4.55 7.14 13.44
C LEU A 19 -4.17 8.60 13.22
N PRO A 20 -3.22 9.16 14.00
CA PRO A 20 -2.66 10.47 13.71
C PRO A 20 -2.10 10.58 12.28
N ASP A 21 -2.20 11.77 11.67
CA ASP A 21 -1.78 11.99 10.28
C ASP A 21 -0.31 11.63 10.03
N HIS A 22 0.54 11.77 11.04
CA HIS A 22 1.96 11.40 10.93
C HIS A 22 2.15 9.88 10.88
N THR A 23 1.39 9.12 11.66
CA THR A 23 1.36 7.65 11.63
C THR A 23 0.82 7.14 10.29
N GLN A 24 -0.22 7.78 9.75
CA GLN A 24 -0.75 7.47 8.42
C GLN A 24 0.29 7.69 7.32
N ARG A 25 1.02 8.81 7.37
CA ARG A 25 2.11 9.12 6.43
C ARG A 25 3.28 8.16 6.57
N LEU A 26 3.65 7.76 7.77
CA LEU A 26 4.67 6.73 7.99
C LEU A 26 4.25 5.39 7.38
N LEU A 27 3.02 4.93 7.63
CA LEU A 27 2.50 3.69 7.05
C LEU A 27 2.48 3.73 5.52
N THR A 28 2.14 4.89 4.93
CA THR A 28 2.18 5.08 3.48
C THR A 28 3.62 5.01 2.97
N THR A 29 4.57 5.62 3.68
CA THR A 29 6.01 5.59 3.36
C THR A 29 6.55 4.16 3.41
N ALA A 30 6.22 3.40 4.45
CA ALA A 30 6.56 1.99 4.56
C ALA A 30 5.91 1.15 3.45
N ALA A 31 4.69 1.49 3.02
CA ALA A 31 4.02 0.75 1.95
C ALA A 31 4.65 1.01 0.57
N ALA A 32 5.15 2.23 0.35
CA ALA A 32 5.85 2.65 -0.86
C ALA A 32 7.25 2.04 -1.02
N GLU A 33 7.85 1.54 0.06
CA GLU A 33 9.14 0.83 0.05
C GLU A 33 8.91 -0.70 0.04
N PRO A 34 9.33 -1.43 -1.02
CA PRO A 34 8.96 -2.83 -1.18
C PRO A 34 9.80 -3.83 -0.37
N VAL A 35 10.98 -3.45 0.11
CA VAL A 35 11.95 -4.35 0.78
C VAL A 35 11.72 -4.41 2.30
N GLY A 36 11.05 -3.40 2.85
CA GLY A 36 10.86 -3.20 4.28
C GLY A 36 12.13 -2.76 4.99
N ASP A 37 13.02 -1.99 4.37
CA ASP A 37 14.23 -1.50 5.05
C ASP A 37 13.88 -0.46 6.13
N ALA A 38 14.08 -0.83 7.40
CA ALA A 38 13.75 0.01 8.54
C ALA A 38 14.65 1.27 8.61
N ALA A 39 15.93 1.15 8.28
CA ALA A 39 16.84 2.29 8.30
C ALA A 39 16.50 3.28 7.19
N LEU A 40 16.11 2.79 6.01
CA LEU A 40 15.62 3.64 4.93
C LEU A 40 14.31 4.34 5.30
N LEU A 41 13.37 3.63 5.91
CA LEU A 41 12.11 4.22 6.38
C LEU A 41 12.35 5.36 7.37
N LEU A 42 13.24 5.15 8.35
CA LEU A 42 13.55 6.18 9.36
C LEU A 42 14.18 7.43 8.73
N ARG A 43 15.16 7.27 7.83
CA ARG A 43 15.74 8.41 7.10
C ARG A 43 14.71 9.15 6.24
N ALA A 44 13.82 8.43 5.57
CA ALA A 44 12.75 9.05 4.78
C ALA A 44 11.74 9.77 5.68
N ALA A 45 11.42 9.22 6.85
CA ALA A 45 10.55 9.85 7.84
C ALA A 45 11.15 11.16 8.37
N GLU A 46 12.47 11.20 8.62
CA GLU A 46 13.19 12.43 8.98
C GLU A 46 13.10 13.48 7.86
N HIS A 47 13.32 13.12 6.59
CA HIS A 47 13.14 14.03 5.45
C HIS A 47 11.71 14.57 5.33
N LEU A 48 10.72 13.78 5.73
CA LEU A 48 9.31 14.19 5.73
C LEU A 48 8.92 15.00 6.98
N GLY A 49 9.82 15.13 7.96
CA GLY A 49 9.54 15.80 9.23
C GLY A 49 8.56 15.04 10.12
N LEU A 50 8.53 13.70 10.00
CA LEU A 50 7.69 12.86 10.84
C LEU A 50 8.34 12.69 12.23
N PRO A 51 7.54 12.67 13.30
CA PRO A 51 8.05 12.48 14.64
C PRO A 51 8.51 11.02 14.84
N PRO A 52 9.50 10.77 15.72
CA PRO A 52 10.09 9.45 15.92
C PRO A 52 9.12 8.41 16.50
N ASP A 53 8.07 8.86 17.20
CA ASP A 53 7.01 8.04 17.78
C ASP A 53 6.02 7.50 16.73
N ALA A 54 5.97 8.06 15.52
CA ALA A 54 5.08 7.60 14.46
C ALA A 54 5.20 6.09 14.17
N ALA A 55 6.43 5.55 14.27
CA ALA A 55 6.69 4.11 14.08
C ALA A 55 6.16 3.27 15.24
N ALA A 56 6.35 3.74 16.48
CA ALA A 56 5.83 3.09 17.67
C ALA A 56 4.29 3.07 17.66
N ASP A 57 3.64 4.15 17.23
CA ASP A 57 2.18 4.21 17.11
C ASP A 57 1.64 3.23 16.07
N ALA A 58 2.33 3.08 14.93
CA ALA A 58 1.96 2.13 13.88
C ALA A 58 2.11 0.67 14.33
N GLU A 59 3.12 0.39 15.14
CA GLU A 59 3.37 -0.92 15.76
C GLU A 59 2.38 -1.22 16.89
N ALA A 60 2.09 -0.25 17.77
CA ALA A 60 1.07 -0.35 18.81
C ALA A 60 -0.34 -0.55 18.22
N ALA A 61 -0.60 0.06 17.05
CA ALA A 61 -1.81 -0.21 16.27
C ALA A 61 -1.82 -1.60 15.62
N GLY A 62 -0.76 -2.42 15.77
CA GLY A 62 -0.67 -3.78 15.24
C GLY A 62 -0.84 -3.84 13.71
N LEU A 63 -0.36 -2.81 13.01
CA LEU A 63 -0.43 -2.72 11.54
C LEU A 63 0.89 -3.16 10.90
N ILE A 64 1.99 -2.82 11.56
CA ILE A 64 3.35 -3.22 11.21
C ILE A 64 4.06 -3.83 12.42
N ASP A 65 5.13 -4.56 12.16
CA ASP A 65 6.16 -4.91 13.14
C ASP A 65 7.47 -4.27 12.69
N VAL A 66 8.18 -3.62 13.61
CA VAL A 66 9.41 -2.88 13.32
C VAL A 66 10.60 -3.59 13.98
N GLY A 67 11.36 -4.34 13.18
CA GLY A 67 12.65 -4.91 13.58
C GLY A 67 13.78 -4.38 12.71
N THR A 68 14.69 -5.27 12.29
CA THR A 68 15.67 -4.95 11.22
C THR A 68 14.99 -4.68 9.89
N ARG A 69 13.78 -5.21 9.71
CA ARG A 69 12.87 -4.87 8.61
C ARG A 69 11.50 -4.51 9.14
N VAL A 70 10.83 -3.64 8.40
CA VAL A 70 9.42 -3.28 8.59
C VAL A 70 8.57 -4.31 7.86
N ARG A 71 7.63 -4.93 8.58
CA ARG A 71 6.71 -5.91 8.01
C ARG A 71 5.29 -5.49 8.29
N PHE A 72 4.46 -5.47 7.24
CA PHE A 72 3.02 -5.35 7.43
C PHE A 72 2.46 -6.67 7.94
N ARG A 73 1.65 -6.62 9.00
CA ARG A 73 1.03 -7.83 9.57
C ARG A 73 0.09 -8.54 8.60
N HIS A 74 -0.40 -7.83 7.59
CA HIS A 74 -1.23 -8.39 6.54
C HIS A 74 -1.00 -7.65 5.21
N PRO A 75 -0.94 -8.34 4.05
CA PRO A 75 -0.75 -7.70 2.74
C PRO A 75 -1.79 -6.59 2.44
N LEU A 76 -3.05 -6.80 2.83
CA LEU A 76 -4.11 -5.78 2.67
C LEU A 76 -3.90 -4.52 3.52
N VAL A 77 -3.13 -4.58 4.62
CA VAL A 77 -2.79 -3.36 5.38
C VAL A 77 -1.85 -2.51 4.54
N ARG A 78 -0.86 -3.11 3.86
CA ARG A 78 0.05 -2.41 2.96
C ARG A 78 -0.73 -1.72 1.83
N SER A 79 -1.63 -2.45 1.17
CA SER A 79 -2.47 -1.90 0.10
C SER A 79 -3.37 -0.76 0.61
N ALA A 80 -3.99 -0.93 1.77
CA ALA A 80 -4.79 0.11 2.40
C ALA A 80 -3.97 1.37 2.75
N ALA A 81 -2.78 1.19 3.35
CA ALA A 81 -1.89 2.28 3.72
C ALA A 81 -1.47 3.10 2.49
N TYR A 82 -0.98 2.43 1.45
CA TYR A 82 -0.60 3.10 0.20
C TYR A 82 -1.76 3.89 -0.42
N ARG A 83 -2.98 3.37 -0.34
CA ARG A 83 -4.18 4.04 -0.89
C ARG A 83 -4.75 5.14 -0.02
N THR A 84 -4.23 5.33 1.20
CA THR A 84 -4.70 6.38 2.11
C THR A 84 -4.20 7.76 1.67
N ALA A 85 -2.98 7.82 1.12
CA ALA A 85 -2.43 9.04 0.54
C ALA A 85 -2.96 9.31 -0.87
N ASP A 86 -3.19 10.60 -1.16
CA ASP A 86 -3.43 11.09 -2.50
C ASP A 86 -2.14 11.07 -3.36
N LEU A 87 -2.27 11.43 -4.64
CA LEU A 87 -1.16 11.41 -5.58
C LEU A 87 -0.03 12.39 -5.19
N ILE A 88 -0.38 13.57 -4.68
CA ILE A 88 0.60 14.61 -4.34
C ILE A 88 1.45 14.11 -3.17
N GLU A 89 0.81 13.54 -2.15
CA GLU A 89 1.49 13.01 -0.98
C GLU A 89 2.31 11.76 -1.33
N ARG A 90 1.81 10.87 -2.20
CA ARG A 90 2.61 9.74 -2.70
C ARG A 90 3.87 10.21 -3.42
N ARG A 91 3.77 11.22 -4.29
CA ARG A 91 4.95 11.77 -4.98
C ARG A 91 5.95 12.36 -4.00
N ARG A 92 5.47 13.06 -2.97
CA ARG A 92 6.31 13.59 -1.89
C ARG A 92 7.05 12.47 -1.15
N ILE A 93 6.33 11.39 -0.81
CA ILE A 93 6.90 10.19 -0.17
C ILE A 93 7.95 9.53 -1.06
N HIS A 94 7.66 9.32 -2.35
CA HIS A 94 8.62 8.74 -3.28
C HIS A 94 9.87 9.64 -3.44
N ARG A 95 9.73 10.97 -3.44
CA ARG A 95 10.88 11.87 -3.44
C ARG A 95 11.72 11.73 -2.18
N ALA A 96 11.09 11.69 -1.00
CA ALA A 96 11.80 11.48 0.27
C ALA A 96 12.54 10.14 0.33
N LEU A 97 11.93 9.06 -0.17
CA LEU A 97 12.60 7.75 -0.29
C LEU A 97 13.80 7.80 -1.25
N ALA A 98 13.70 8.52 -2.36
CA ALA A 98 14.82 8.72 -3.27
C ALA A 98 15.97 9.56 -2.64
N GLU A 99 15.64 10.54 -1.80
CA GLU A 99 16.62 11.35 -1.07
C GLU A 99 17.32 10.55 0.03
N ALA A 100 16.57 9.68 0.72
CA ALA A 100 17.07 8.80 1.78
C ALA A 100 17.84 7.56 1.26
N THR A 101 17.74 7.25 -0.04
CA THR A 101 18.44 6.14 -0.69
C THR A 101 19.87 6.58 -1.06
N ASP A 102 20.86 5.82 -0.61
CA ASP A 102 22.26 6.07 -0.96
C ASP A 102 22.47 5.84 -2.47
N ARG A 103 22.93 6.90 -3.14
CA ARG A 103 23.22 6.92 -4.58
C ARG A 103 24.29 5.92 -5.01
N ARG A 104 25.23 5.57 -4.13
CA ARG A 104 26.33 4.65 -4.42
C ARG A 104 25.92 3.19 -4.20
N SER A 105 25.14 2.96 -3.15
CA SER A 105 24.77 1.60 -2.73
C SER A 105 23.55 1.06 -3.49
N ASP A 106 22.59 1.91 -3.85
CA ASP A 106 21.37 1.50 -4.56
C ASP A 106 20.86 2.57 -5.56
N PRO A 107 21.60 2.81 -6.67
CA PRO A 107 21.22 3.80 -7.67
C PRO A 107 19.89 3.46 -8.37
N ASP A 108 19.59 2.17 -8.55
CA ASP A 108 18.40 1.70 -9.26
C ASP A 108 17.12 1.94 -8.45
N ARG A 109 17.12 1.61 -7.14
CA ARG A 109 15.98 1.91 -6.26
C ARG A 109 15.72 3.40 -6.17
N ARG A 110 16.79 4.19 -6.11
CA ARG A 110 16.68 5.66 -6.13
C ARG A 110 16.05 6.14 -7.43
N ALA A 111 16.52 5.66 -8.58
CA ALA A 111 15.97 6.04 -9.89
C ALA A 111 14.49 5.64 -10.01
N TRP A 112 14.12 4.46 -9.51
CA TRP A 112 12.73 3.99 -9.46
C TRP A 112 11.83 4.93 -8.64
N HIS A 113 12.25 5.32 -7.43
CA HIS A 113 11.50 6.28 -6.62
C HIS A 113 11.38 7.65 -7.29
N LEU A 114 12.45 8.16 -7.92
CA LEU A 114 12.40 9.42 -8.66
C LEU A 114 11.45 9.37 -9.86
N ALA A 115 11.43 8.24 -10.58
CA ALA A 115 10.53 8.05 -11.71
C ALA A 115 9.05 8.12 -11.27
N ILE A 116 8.69 7.50 -10.15
CA ILE A 116 7.33 7.57 -9.59
C ILE A 116 7.01 8.98 -9.05
N ALA A 117 8.00 9.67 -8.49
CA ALA A 117 7.84 11.04 -8.00
C ALA A 117 7.72 12.09 -9.12
N ALA A 118 8.07 11.75 -10.36
CA ALA A 118 8.04 12.66 -11.49
C ALA A 118 6.60 13.01 -11.91
N HIS A 119 6.43 14.19 -12.50
CA HIS A 119 5.15 14.61 -13.09
C HIS A 119 4.97 13.90 -14.45
N GLY A 120 4.44 12.67 -14.44
CA GLY A 120 3.95 12.02 -15.66
C GLY A 120 2.56 12.53 -16.06
N PRO A 121 2.19 12.51 -17.36
CA PRO A 121 0.83 12.82 -17.78
C PRO A 121 -0.14 11.67 -17.41
N ASP A 122 -1.35 12.03 -16.97
CA ASP A 122 -2.56 11.19 -16.92
C ASP A 122 -2.75 10.13 -15.80
N GLU A 123 -2.47 10.46 -14.55
CA GLU A 123 -2.79 9.57 -13.41
C GLU A 123 -4.30 9.35 -13.15
N SER A 124 -5.17 10.18 -13.73
CA SER A 124 -6.64 9.98 -13.65
C SER A 124 -7.08 8.73 -14.44
N VAL A 125 -6.35 8.41 -15.52
CA VAL A 125 -6.60 7.28 -16.42
C VAL A 125 -6.09 5.98 -15.81
N ALA A 126 -4.90 5.98 -15.19
CA ALA A 126 -4.31 4.80 -14.54
C ALA A 126 -5.13 4.35 -13.31
N ALA A 127 -5.53 5.28 -12.45
CA ALA A 127 -6.37 4.96 -11.30
C ALA A 127 -7.78 4.48 -11.71
N ALA A 128 -8.30 4.90 -12.87
CA ALA A 128 -9.55 4.39 -13.43
C ALA A 128 -9.42 2.97 -14.00
N LEU A 129 -8.26 2.64 -14.58
CA LEU A 129 -7.93 1.30 -15.08
C LEU A 129 -7.70 0.29 -13.94
N GLU A 130 -6.99 0.67 -12.88
CA GLU A 130 -6.75 -0.19 -11.71
C GLU A 130 -8.05 -0.52 -10.98
N ARG A 131 -8.94 0.48 -10.82
CA ARG A 131 -10.32 0.24 -10.35
C ARG A 131 -11.15 -0.63 -11.30
N SER A 132 -10.82 -0.69 -12.58
CA SER A 132 -11.50 -1.52 -13.58
C SER A 132 -11.03 -2.97 -13.54
N ALA A 133 -9.72 -3.19 -13.34
CA ALA A 133 -9.13 -4.51 -13.15
C ALA A 133 -9.67 -5.19 -11.88
N ASP A 134 -9.76 -4.45 -10.77
CA ASP A 134 -10.38 -4.93 -9.51
C ASP A 134 -11.85 -5.36 -9.69
N ARG A 135 -12.60 -4.69 -10.58
CA ARG A 135 -14.00 -5.04 -10.92
C ARG A 135 -14.12 -6.20 -11.90
N ALA A 136 -13.12 -6.44 -12.75
CA ALA A 136 -13.09 -7.57 -13.66
C ALA A 136 -12.76 -8.87 -12.91
N GLN A 137 -11.82 -8.82 -11.97
CA GLN A 137 -11.48 -9.95 -11.09
C GLN A 137 -12.64 -10.33 -10.15
N ALA A 138 -13.43 -9.35 -9.70
CA ALA A 138 -14.62 -9.61 -8.90
C ALA A 138 -15.77 -10.30 -9.68
N ARG A 139 -15.79 -10.23 -11.02
CA ARG A 139 -16.80 -10.91 -11.87
C ARG A 139 -16.38 -12.31 -12.30
N ALA A 140 -15.08 -12.59 -12.36
CA ALA A 140 -14.55 -13.92 -12.68
C ALA A 140 -14.71 -14.94 -11.52
N ALA A 141 -15.04 -14.48 -10.31
CA ALA A 141 -15.29 -15.32 -9.14
C ALA A 141 -16.76 -15.74 -8.97
N SER A 142 -17.47 -16.03 -10.07
CA SER A 142 -18.75 -16.73 -10.01
C SER A 142 -18.46 -18.24 -10.08
N PRO A 143 -18.87 -19.06 -9.10
CA PRO A 143 -18.57 -20.49 -9.14
C PRO A 143 -19.25 -21.14 -10.36
N PRO A 144 -18.63 -22.17 -10.97
CA PRO A 144 -19.23 -22.85 -12.12
C PRO A 144 -20.56 -23.50 -11.72
N ARG A 145 -21.53 -23.42 -12.63
CA ARG A 145 -22.86 -24.01 -12.48
C ARG A 145 -22.73 -25.52 -12.21
N PRO A 146 -23.34 -26.09 -11.15
CA PRO A 146 -23.21 -27.52 -10.89
C PRO A 146 -23.88 -28.34 -12.01
N PRO A 147 -23.36 -29.55 -12.31
CA PRO A 147 -23.90 -30.38 -13.38
C PRO A 147 -25.32 -30.85 -13.05
N SER A 148 -26.21 -30.77 -14.04
CA SER A 148 -27.58 -31.31 -13.94
C SER A 148 -27.55 -32.83 -14.09
N TRP A 149 -27.92 -33.55 -13.03
CA TRP A 149 -28.19 -34.99 -13.08
C TRP A 149 -29.44 -35.26 -13.93
N ASN A 150 -29.30 -36.03 -15.01
CA ASN A 150 -30.43 -36.62 -15.74
C ASN A 150 -30.57 -38.09 -15.33
N GLY A 151 -31.32 -38.32 -14.24
CA GLY A 151 -31.87 -39.64 -13.94
C GLY A 151 -33.33 -39.71 -14.39
N ARG A 152 -33.63 -40.62 -15.32
CA ARG A 152 -34.96 -41.25 -15.39
C ARG A 152 -34.77 -42.76 -15.38
N PRO A 153 -35.45 -43.51 -14.50
CA PRO A 153 -35.53 -44.97 -14.61
C PRO A 153 -36.46 -45.34 -15.77
N ASN A 154 -36.18 -46.50 -16.37
CA ASN A 154 -37.12 -47.24 -17.23
C ASN A 154 -38.13 -47.98 -16.34
#